data_AF-A0A9D3ZTM6-F1
#
_entry.id   AF-A0A9D3ZTM6-F1
#
_cell.length_a   1.000
_cell.length_b   1.000
_cell.length_c   1.000
_cell.angle_alpha   90.00
_cell.angle_beta   90.00
_cell.angle_gamma   90.00
#
_symmetry.space_group_name_H-M   'P 1'
#
loop_
_entity.id
_entity.type
_entity.pdbx_description
1 polymer ?
#
loop_
_entity_poly.entity_id
_entity_poly.type
_entity_poly.pdbx_seq_one_letter_code
_entity_poly.pdbx_strand_id
1 'polypeptide(L)'
;MLRQCNDFIKQDASLLASNIALVRADVSRLPFSSGSIDAVHAGAALHCWPSPSNAIAEISRILRSGGVFVGSTFLRYTSSTPWIIRPFRETMSNK
;
A
#
# COMPACT_ATOMS: atom_id res chain seq x y z
N MET A 1 -10.76 3.54 -10.99
CA MET A 1 -10.60 2.65 -9.82
C MET A 1 -11.69 2.81 -8.76
N LEU A 2 -11.84 3.91 -8.03
CA LEU A 2 -12.84 3.96 -6.92
C LEU A 2 -14.29 3.64 -7.34
N ARG A 3 -14.76 4.18 -8.48
CA ARG A 3 -16.10 3.84 -9.01
C ARG A 3 -16.25 2.34 -9.30
N GLN A 4 -15.28 1.76 -10.01
CA GLN A 4 -15.27 0.33 -10.33
C GLN A 4 -15.23 -0.55 -9.07
N CYS A 5 -14.45 -0.17 -8.06
CA CYS A 5 -14.40 -0.86 -6.78
C CYS A 5 -15.74 -0.77 -6.04
N ASN A 6 -16.38 0.41 -6.05
CA ASN A 6 -17.72 0.59 -5.50
C ASN A 6 -18.77 -0.26 -6.22
N ASP A 7 -18.70 -0.35 -7.55
CA ASP A 7 -19.60 -1.17 -8.34
C ASP A 7 -19.41 -2.67 -8.05
N PHE A 8 -18.16 -3.10 -7.83
CA PHE A 8 -17.83 -4.46 -7.38
C PHE A 8 -18.39 -4.76 -5.98
N ILE A 9 -18.18 -3.85 -5.02
CA ILE A 9 -18.73 -3.99 -3.65
C ILE A 9 -20.26 -4.14 -3.71
N LYS A 10 -20.95 -3.35 -4.55
CA LYS A 10 -22.41 -3.42 -4.70
C LYS A 10 -22.93 -4.74 -5.27
N GLN A 11 -22.09 -5.49 -5.97
CA GLN A 11 -22.45 -6.79 -6.55
C GLN A 11 -22.19 -7.95 -5.58
N ASP A 12 -21.47 -7.71 -4.48
CA ASP A 12 -21.11 -8.72 -3.50
C ASP A 12 -21.81 -8.46 -2.16
N ALA A 13 -22.82 -9.28 -1.84
CA ALA A 13 -23.59 -9.16 -0.61
C ALA A 13 -22.75 -9.30 0.67
N SER A 14 -21.64 -10.04 0.63
CA SER A 14 -20.74 -10.21 1.78
C SER A 14 -19.96 -8.93 2.09
N LEU A 15 -19.58 -8.18 1.05
CA LEU A 15 -18.90 -6.89 1.18
C LEU A 15 -19.85 -5.78 1.59
N LEU A 16 -21.11 -5.82 1.14
CA LEU A 16 -22.15 -4.89 1.60
C LEU A 16 -22.47 -5.02 3.09
N ALA A 17 -22.38 -6.23 3.64
CA ALA A 17 -22.55 -6.48 5.07
C ALA A 17 -21.32 -6.05 5.90
N SER A 18 -20.21 -5.69 5.27
CA SER A 18 -18.96 -5.30 5.93
C SER A 18 -18.87 -3.78 6.12
N ASN A 19 -18.16 -3.34 7.17
CA ASN A 19 -17.91 -1.92 7.42
C ASN A 19 -16.75 -1.40 6.54
N ILE A 20 -17.04 -1.08 5.29
CA ILE A 20 -16.05 -0.65 4.30
C ILE A 20 -16.33 0.80 3.87
N ALA A 21 -15.29 1.63 3.85
CA ALA A 21 -15.34 2.98 3.28
C ALA A 21 -14.34 3.12 2.13
N LEU A 22 -14.79 3.73 1.04
CA LEU A 22 -13.94 4.05 -0.11
C LEU A 22 -13.56 5.53 -0.06
N VAL A 23 -12.26 5.82 0.08
CA VAL A 23 -11.75 7.19 0.22
C VAL A 23 -10.73 7.46 -0.89
N ARG A 24 -10.86 8.62 -1.55
CA ARG A 24 -9.81 9.15 -2.42
C ARG A 24 -8.82 9.93 -1.56
N ALA A 25 -7.58 9.48 -1.50
CA ALA A 25 -6.54 10.13 -0.70
C ALA A 25 -5.21 10.20 -1.46
N ASP A 26 -4.36 11.15 -1.05
CA ASP A 26 -2.95 11.17 -1.38
C ASP A 26 -2.18 10.47 -0.26
N VAL A 27 -1.31 9.51 -0.59
CA VAL A 27 -0.56 8.74 0.40
C VAL A 27 0.42 9.62 1.21
N SER A 28 0.81 10.77 0.66
CA SER A 28 1.65 11.76 1.36
C SER A 28 0.85 12.72 2.26
N ARG A 29 -0.49 12.65 2.24
CA ARG A 29 -1.39 13.46 3.09
C ARG A 29 -2.71 12.74 3.34
N LEU A 30 -2.65 11.70 4.17
CA LEU A 30 -3.78 10.83 4.47
C LEU A 30 -4.80 11.55 5.36
N PRO A 31 -6.12 11.42 5.09
CA PRO A 31 -7.17 12.14 5.80
C PRO A 31 -7.53 11.47 7.15
N PHE A 32 -6.52 11.03 7.90
CA PHE A 32 -6.67 10.39 9.20
C PHE A 32 -5.89 11.16 10.26
N SER A 33 -6.44 11.18 11.47
CA SER A 33 -5.78 11.74 12.64
C SER A 33 -4.48 11.00 12.94
N SER A 34 -3.55 11.67 13.60
CA SER A 34 -2.32 11.01 14.03
C SER A 34 -2.64 9.92 15.06
N GLY A 35 -2.00 8.76 14.94
CA GLY A 35 -2.19 7.66 15.87
C GLY A 35 -3.57 6.98 15.86
N SER A 36 -4.39 7.17 14.82
CA SER A 36 -5.77 6.68 14.78
C SER A 36 -5.95 5.36 14.01
N ILE A 37 -4.90 4.85 13.34
CA ILE A 37 -4.99 3.69 12.47
C ILE A 37 -4.18 2.52 13.04
N ASP A 38 -4.79 1.35 13.05
CA ASP A 38 -4.20 0.13 13.62
C ASP A 38 -3.20 -0.53 12.67
N ALA A 39 -3.54 -0.57 11.39
CA ALA A 39 -2.71 -1.16 10.36
C ALA A 39 -2.93 -0.49 9.00
N VAL A 40 -1.89 -0.46 8.18
CA VAL A 40 -1.94 0.02 6.80
C VAL A 40 -1.36 -1.05 5.88
N HIS A 41 -2.07 -1.36 4.79
CA HIS A 41 -1.61 -2.27 3.76
C HIS A 41 -1.50 -1.55 2.41
N ALA A 42 -0.35 -1.66 1.75
CA ALA A 42 -0.12 -1.13 0.40
C ALA A 42 0.39 -2.24 -0.51
N GLY A 43 -0.53 -2.89 -1.24
CA GLY A 43 -0.23 -3.98 -2.16
C GLY A 43 0.26 -3.46 -3.51
N ALA A 44 1.46 -3.87 -3.93
CA ALA A 44 2.05 -3.57 -5.24
C ALA A 44 2.02 -2.08 -5.64
N ALA A 45 2.23 -1.17 -4.68
CA ALA A 45 1.96 0.26 -4.89
C ALA A 45 3.17 1.20 -4.74
N LEU A 46 4.19 0.83 -3.95
CA LEU A 46 5.21 1.79 -3.50
C LEU A 46 6.01 2.41 -4.67
N HIS A 47 6.30 1.63 -5.71
CA HIS A 47 7.01 2.09 -6.91
C HIS A 47 6.27 3.18 -7.70
N CYS A 48 4.97 3.35 -7.48
CA CYS A 48 4.16 4.40 -8.12
C CYS A 48 4.12 5.70 -7.31
N TRP A 49 4.65 5.72 -6.08
CA TRP A 49 4.54 6.88 -5.21
C TRP A 49 5.56 7.96 -5.61
N PRO A 50 5.14 9.21 -5.84
CA PRO A 50 6.05 10.28 -6.23
C PRO A 50 7.14 10.55 -5.19
N SER A 51 6.82 10.35 -3.91
CA SER A 51 7.76 10.43 -2.79
C SER A 51 7.47 9.31 -1.79
N PRO A 52 8.15 8.15 -1.90
CA PRO A 52 7.97 7.06 -0.95
C PRO A 52 8.32 7.48 0.48
N SER A 53 9.34 8.32 0.67
CA SER A 53 9.71 8.81 2.01
C SER A 53 8.61 9.63 2.67
N ASN A 54 7.97 10.55 1.95
CA ASN A 54 6.85 11.33 2.49
C ASN A 54 5.63 10.44 2.77
N ALA A 55 5.36 9.48 1.87
CA ALA A 55 4.30 8.50 2.05
C ALA A 55 4.50 7.66 3.33
N ILE A 56 5.71 7.16 3.55
CA ILE A 56 6.03 6.38 4.75
C ILE A 56 5.96 7.25 6.01
N ALA A 57 6.45 8.48 5.97
CA ALA A 57 6.32 9.42 7.09
C ALA A 57 4.85 9.68 7.46
N GLU A 58 4.00 9.87 6.45
CA GLU A 58 2.56 10.07 6.65
C GLU A 58 1.85 8.81 7.16
N ILE A 59 2.21 7.63 6.65
CA ILE A 59 1.72 6.35 7.17
C ILE A 59 2.14 6.18 8.64
N SER A 60 3.40 6.47 8.99
CA SER A 60 3.86 6.44 10.37
C SER A 60 3.12 7.43 11.27
N ARG A 61 2.76 8.63 10.74
CA ARG A 61 1.98 9.62 11.50
C ARG A 61 0.61 9.10 11.89
N ILE A 62 -0.11 8.46 10.96
CA ILE A 62 -1.48 7.98 11.20
C ILE A 62 -1.53 6.68 12.01
N LEU A 63 -0.47 5.89 12.00
CA LEU A 63 -0.41 4.64 12.77
C LEU A 63 -0.35 4.93 14.26
N ARG A 64 -1.18 4.23 15.04
CA ARG A 64 -1.07 4.21 16.50
C ARG A 64 0.28 3.66 16.95
N SER A 65 0.65 3.89 18.21
CA SER A 65 1.80 3.20 18.82
C SER A 65 1.63 1.68 18.70
N GLY A 66 2.63 0.99 18.15
CA GLY A 66 2.56 -0.45 17.85
C GLY A 66 1.74 -0.82 16.62
N GLY A 67 1.24 0.16 15.84
CA GLY A 67 0.57 -0.08 14.57
C GLY A 67 1.51 -0.65 13.51
N VAL A 68 0.95 -1.38 12.54
CA VAL A 68 1.74 -2.14 11.55
C VAL A 68 1.50 -1.61 10.15
N PHE A 69 2.60 -1.38 9.43
CA PHE A 69 2.57 -1.15 7.98
C PHE A 69 3.09 -2.40 7.25
N VAL A 70 2.29 -2.90 6.29
CA VAL A 70 2.70 -3.97 5.36
C VAL A 70 2.64 -3.43 3.95
N GLY A 71 3.80 -3.38 3.28
CA GLY A 71 3.91 -2.91 1.90
C GLY A 71 4.52 -3.98 1.00
N SER A 72 4.04 -4.07 -0.24
CA SER A 72 4.69 -4.84 -1.29
C SER A 72 4.89 -3.98 -2.54
N THR A 73 5.96 -4.26 -3.28
CA THR A 73 6.30 -3.51 -4.50
C THR A 73 7.18 -4.32 -5.44
N PHE A 74 7.22 -3.91 -6.70
CA PHE A 74 8.19 -4.43 -7.66
C PHE A 74 9.54 -3.76 -7.45
N LEU A 75 10.60 -4.57 -7.55
CA LEU A 75 11.98 -4.10 -7.54
C LEU A 75 12.53 -4.12 -8.96
N ARG A 76 13.05 -2.98 -9.43
CA ARG A 76 13.79 -2.91 -10.69
C ARG A 76 15.26 -3.16 -10.44
N TYR A 77 15.77 -4.29 -10.92
CA TYR A 77 17.18 -4.64 -10.85
C TYR A 77 17.96 -3.92 -11.96
N THR A 78 19.10 -3.34 -11.58
CA THR A 78 20.06 -2.69 -12.49
C THR A 78 21.48 -3.14 -12.16
N SER A 79 22.45 -2.82 -13.01
CA SER A 79 23.87 -3.12 -12.75
C SER A 79 24.40 -2.48 -11.47
N SER A 80 23.82 -1.35 -11.04
CA SER A 80 24.17 -0.68 -9.78
C SER A 80 23.41 -1.20 -8.56
N THR A 81 22.50 -2.18 -8.71
CA THR A 81 21.77 -2.74 -7.56
C THR A 81 22.73 -3.40 -6.56
N PRO A 82 22.78 -2.93 -5.30
CA PRO A 82 23.60 -3.49 -4.24
C PRO A 82 23.46 -5.00 -4.12
N TRP A 83 24.56 -5.69 -3.85
CA TRP A 83 24.57 -7.16 -3.79
C TRP A 83 23.59 -7.72 -2.75
N ILE A 84 23.34 -6.99 -1.66
CA ILE A 84 22.44 -7.40 -0.58
C ILE A 84 20.96 -7.48 -1.00
N ILE A 85 20.55 -6.71 -2.01
CA ILE A 85 19.18 -6.76 -2.54
C ILE A 85 19.03 -7.78 -3.67
N ARG A 86 20.13 -8.28 -4.24
CA ARG A 86 20.11 -9.26 -5.35
C ARG A 86 19.43 -10.60 -5.01
N PRO A 87 19.49 -11.15 -3.78
CA PRO A 87 18.77 -12.36 -3.43
C PRO A 87 17.24 -12.24 -3.56
N PHE A 88 16.69 -11.03 -3.47
CA PHE A 88 15.25 -10.77 -3.63
C PHE A 88 14.84 -10.62 -5.11
N ARG A 89 15.71 -10.96 -6.05
CA ARG A 89 15.38 -10.93 -7.48
C ARG A 89 14.45 -12.09 -7.77
N GLU A 90 13.19 -11.79 -8.07
CA GLU A 90 12.30 -12.77 -8.66
C GLU A 90 12.94 -13.29 -9.95
N THR A 91 13.35 -14.56 -9.90
CA THR A 91 13.76 -15.28 -11.09
C THR A 91 12.48 -15.82 -11.68
N MET A 92 11.90 -15.11 -12.65
CA MET A 92 10.81 -15.67 -13.46
C MET A 92 11.40 -16.82 -14.26
N SER A 93 11.39 -18.02 -13.68
CA SER A 93 11.64 -19.25 -14.43
C SER A 93 10.45 -19.42 -15.35
N ASN A 94 10.65 -19.14 -16.64
CA ASN A 94 9.68 -19.40 -17.68
C ASN A 94 9.32 -20.89 -17.62
N LYS A 95 8.08 -21.21 -17.24
CA LYS A 95 7.54 -22.57 -17.25
C LYS A 95 6.50 -22.66 -18.34
#